data_AF-A0A5J6GBK2-F1
#
_entry.id   AF-A0A5J6GBK2-F1
#
_cell.length_a   1.000
_cell.length_b   1.000
_cell.length_c   1.000
_cell.angle_alpha   90.00
_cell.angle_beta   90.00
_cell.angle_gamma   90.00
#
_symmetry.space_group_name_H-M   'P 1'
#
loop_
_entity.id
_entity.type
_entity.pdbx_description
1 polymer ?
#
loop_
_entity_poly.entity_id
_entity_poly.type
_entity_poly.pdbx_seq_one_letter_code
_entity_poly.pdbx_strand_id
1 'polypeptide(L)'
;MSRRRKPNSGDPRKRKPDAVAQRAASAYRCGHCRSRSLGVTVDQYGINHLNIGHDPSCPVLLGTVDDAPDVLRAAAAAEGPLVVVLGDFEGGGEE
;
A
#
# COMPACT_ATOMS: atom_id res chain seq x y z
N MET A 1 -14.67 34.63 24.71
CA MET A 1 -14.92 34.21 23.31
C MET A 1 -13.87 33.18 22.91
N SER A 2 -14.17 31.89 23.05
CA SER A 2 -13.23 30.80 22.74
C SER A 2 -13.14 30.61 21.23
N ARG A 3 -11.98 30.94 20.64
CA ARG A 3 -11.71 30.70 19.22
C ARG A 3 -11.61 29.19 18.97
N ARG A 4 -12.71 28.58 18.55
CA ARG A 4 -12.75 27.20 18.08
C ARG A 4 -11.90 27.11 16.81
N ARG A 5 -10.65 26.64 16.93
CA ARG A 5 -9.77 26.42 15.77
C ARG A 5 -10.44 25.36 14.90
N LYS A 6 -10.78 25.75 13.67
CA LYS A 6 -11.35 24.87 12.65
C LYS A 6 -10.27 23.82 12.32
N PRO A 7 -10.53 22.52 12.42
CA PRO A 7 -9.55 21.52 12.01
C PRO A 7 -9.23 21.76 10.54
N ASN A 8 -7.95 21.83 10.21
CA ASN A 8 -7.48 22.02 8.86
C ASN A 8 -7.77 20.73 8.09
N SER A 9 -8.97 20.63 7.51
CA SER A 9 -9.38 19.57 6.59
C SER A 9 -8.59 19.72 5.29
N GLY A 10 -7.27 19.55 5.36
CA GLY A 10 -6.40 19.59 4.20
C GLY A 10 -6.91 18.58 3.17
N ASP A 11 -7.05 19.04 1.92
CA ASP A 11 -7.53 18.23 0.79
C ASP A 11 -6.82 16.86 0.82
N PRO A 12 -7.54 15.73 0.86
CA PRO A 12 -6.94 14.40 1.01
C PRO A 12 -5.95 14.09 -0.11
N ARG A 13 -6.11 14.67 -1.30
CA ARG A 13 -5.18 14.53 -2.44
C ARG A 13 -3.83 15.24 -2.21
N LYS A 14 -3.73 16.06 -1.16
CA LYS A 14 -2.49 16.75 -0.74
C LYS A 14 -1.83 16.09 0.47
N ARG A 15 -2.42 15.02 1.05
CA ARG A 15 -1.78 14.29 2.14
C ARG A 15 -0.58 13.53 1.58
N LYS A 16 0.59 13.87 2.09
CA LYS A 16 1.83 13.18 1.71
C LYS A 16 1.80 11.75 2.27
N PRO A 17 2.22 10.74 1.50
CA PRO A 17 2.32 9.37 1.99
C PRO A 17 3.32 9.29 3.14
N ASP A 18 3.01 8.45 4.13
CA ASP A 18 3.84 8.29 5.32
C ASP A 18 5.22 7.72 4.98
N ALA A 19 6.25 8.15 5.70
CA ALA A 19 7.62 7.69 5.47
C ALA A 19 7.80 6.18 5.72
N VAL A 20 7.05 5.60 6.65
CA VAL A 20 7.03 4.14 6.89
C VAL A 20 6.41 3.42 5.69
N ALA A 21 5.29 3.93 5.15
CA ALA A 21 4.66 3.33 3.99
C ALA A 21 5.56 3.39 2.74
N GLN A 22 6.28 4.50 2.54
CA GLN A 22 7.27 4.61 1.46
C GLN A 22 8.43 3.62 1.61
N ARG A 23 8.91 3.42 2.84
CA ARG A 23 9.95 2.42 3.14
C ARG A 23 9.45 1.00 2.89
N ALA A 24 8.23 0.68 3.32
CA ALA A 24 7.59 -0.60 3.03
C ALA A 24 7.49 -0.84 1.51
N ALA A 25 7.00 0.14 0.74
CA ALA A 25 6.91 0.02 -0.71
C ALA A 25 8.27 -0.22 -1.38
N SER A 26 9.32 0.46 -0.91
CA SER A 26 10.68 0.31 -1.44
C SER A 26 11.32 -1.03 -1.06
N ALA A 27 10.92 -1.61 0.07
CA ALA A 27 11.38 -2.90 0.55
C ALA A 27 10.60 -4.08 -0.05
N TYR A 28 9.42 -3.83 -0.63
CA TYR A 28 8.59 -4.87 -1.22
C TYR A 28 9.30 -5.55 -2.38
N ARG A 29 9.34 -6.88 -2.32
CA ARG A 29 9.84 -7.75 -3.39
C ARG A 29 9.00 -9.01 -3.45
N CYS A 30 8.40 -9.25 -4.62
CA CYS A 30 7.73 -10.50 -4.91
C CYS A 30 8.77 -11.62 -5.10
N GLY A 31 8.53 -12.77 -4.49
CA GLY A 31 9.37 -13.96 -4.68
C GLY A 31 9.23 -14.63 -6.04
N HIS A 32 8.20 -14.29 -6.83
CA HIS A 32 7.81 -15.03 -8.03
C HIS A 32 7.98 -14.27 -9.35
N CYS A 33 8.18 -12.95 -9.30
CA CYS A 33 8.30 -12.11 -10.50
C CYS A 33 9.19 -10.90 -10.25
N ARG A 34 9.42 -10.07 -11.28
CA ARG A 34 10.18 -8.82 -11.15
C ARG A 34 9.25 -7.67 -10.76
N SER A 35 8.64 -7.79 -9.58
CA SER A 35 7.74 -6.75 -9.05
C SER A 35 8.47 -5.41 -8.89
N ARG A 36 7.77 -4.31 -9.15
CA ARG A 36 8.26 -2.94 -8.95
C ARG A 36 7.27 -2.11 -8.14
N SER A 37 7.77 -1.31 -7.20
CA SER A 37 6.94 -0.32 -6.53
C SER A 37 6.62 0.84 -7.48
N LEU A 38 5.34 1.11 -7.72
CA LEU A 38 4.87 2.24 -8.53
C LEU A 38 4.65 3.51 -7.69
N GLY A 39 4.72 3.39 -6.36
CA GLY A 39 4.59 4.49 -5.42
C GLY A 39 3.60 4.19 -4.31
N VAL A 40 3.43 5.17 -3.41
CA VAL A 40 2.44 5.10 -2.31
C VAL A 40 1.44 6.23 -2.48
N THR A 41 0.16 5.89 -2.47
CA THR A 41 -0.94 6.85 -2.52
C THR A 41 -1.65 6.90 -1.17
N VAL A 42 -2.31 8.01 -0.87
CA VAL A 42 -3.12 8.15 0.35
C VAL A 42 -4.57 8.38 -0.07
N ASP A 43 -5.49 7.62 0.51
CA ASP A 43 -6.91 7.77 0.21
C ASP A 43 -7.58 8.88 1.06
N GLN A 44 -8.88 9.05 0.85
CA GLN A 44 -9.71 10.02 1.58
C GLN A 44 -9.83 9.75 3.09
N TYR A 45 -9.58 8.52 3.54
CA TYR A 45 -9.58 8.11 4.94
C TYR A 45 -8.20 8.27 5.58
N GLY A 46 -7.15 8.55 4.80
CA GLY A 46 -5.78 8.67 5.25
C GLY A 46 -5.03 7.33 5.29
N ILE A 47 -5.54 6.30 4.64
CA ILE A 47 -4.88 5.00 4.52
C ILE A 47 -3.84 5.08 3.41
N ASN A 48 -2.64 4.56 3.67
CA ASN A 48 -1.57 4.47 2.68
C ASN A 48 -1.76 3.20 1.84
N HIS A 49 -1.88 3.36 0.53
CA HIS A 49 -2.00 2.29 -0.46
C HIS A 49 -0.65 2.11 -1.16
N LEU A 50 -0.09 0.91 -1.08
CA LEU A 50 1.14 0.56 -1.78
C LEU A 50 0.79 0.03 -3.17
N ASN A 51 1.18 0.77 -4.21
CA ASN A 51 0.94 0.34 -5.58
C ASN A 51 2.14 -0.49 -6.05
N ILE A 52 1.97 -1.80 -6.16
CA ILE A 52 2.99 -2.71 -6.65
C ILE A 52 2.59 -3.22 -8.04
N GLY A 53 3.48 -3.02 -9.02
CA GLY A 53 3.34 -3.60 -10.35
C GLY A 53 3.98 -4.99 -10.39
N HIS A 54 3.21 -6.00 -10.77
CA HIS A 54 3.67 -7.36 -11.02
C HIS A 54 3.71 -7.66 -12.52
N ASP A 55 4.43 -8.71 -12.91
CA ASP A 55 4.35 -9.27 -14.25
C ASP A 55 2.95 -9.92 -14.44
N PRO A 56 2.35 -9.88 -15.65
CA PRO A 56 0.98 -10.35 -15.87
C PRO A 56 0.80 -11.85 -15.61
N SER A 57 1.88 -12.63 -15.66
CA SER A 57 1.90 -14.06 -15.36
C SER A 57 2.28 -14.39 -13.91
N CYS A 58 2.36 -13.38 -13.03
CA CYS A 58 2.73 -13.61 -11.64
C CYS A 58 1.65 -14.42 -10.92
N PRO A 59 2.00 -15.53 -10.23
CA PRO A 59 1.02 -16.37 -9.54
C PRO A 59 0.30 -15.65 -8.41
N VAL A 60 0.89 -14.57 -7.88
CA VAL A 60 0.26 -13.68 -6.89
C VAL A 60 -0.93 -12.93 -7.50
N LEU A 61 -0.76 -12.37 -8.70
CA LEU A 61 -1.85 -11.70 -9.43
C LEU A 61 -2.96 -12.70 -9.82
N LEU A 62 -2.58 -13.95 -10.07
CA LEU A 62 -3.51 -15.03 -10.41
C LEU A 62 -4.17 -15.67 -9.19
N GLY A 63 -3.88 -15.21 -7.97
CA GLY A 63 -4.42 -15.79 -6.72
C GLY A 63 -3.96 -17.23 -6.44
N THR A 64 -2.94 -17.71 -7.14
CA THR A 64 -2.39 -19.06 -6.95
C THR A 64 -1.44 -19.13 -5.76
N VAL A 65 -0.87 -17.98 -5.37
CA VAL A 65 0.04 -17.83 -4.23
C VAL A 65 -0.28 -16.56 -3.47
N ASP A 66 -0.31 -16.62 -2.15
CA ASP A 66 -0.51 -15.47 -1.27
C ASP A 66 0.65 -14.45 -1.36
N ASP A 67 0.34 -13.16 -1.39
CA ASP A 67 1.31 -12.06 -1.30
C ASP A 67 1.72 -11.74 0.14
N ALA A 68 0.94 -12.21 1.12
CA ALA A 68 1.14 -12.01 2.56
C ALA A 68 2.60 -12.14 3.04
N PRO A 69 3.37 -13.21 2.71
CA PRO A 69 4.75 -13.33 3.18
C PRO A 69 5.66 -12.23 2.64
N ASP A 70 5.44 -11.77 1.40
CA ASP A 70 6.23 -10.71 0.79
C ASP A 70 5.86 -9.34 1.40
N VAL A 71 4.58 -9.11 1.69
CA VAL A 71 4.13 -7.90 2.38
C VAL A 71 4.65 -7.83 3.82
N LEU A 72 4.63 -8.94 4.56
CA LEU A 72 5.17 -8.99 5.92
C LEU A 72 6.67 -8.69 5.96
N ARG A 73 7.43 -9.21 4.99
CA ARG A 73 8.85 -8.90 4.85
C ARG A 73 9.09 -7.42 4.58
N ALA A 74 8.27 -6.82 3.71
CA ALA A 74 8.32 -5.39 3.40
C ALA A 74 7.97 -4.53 4.63
N ALA A 75 6.95 -4.93 5.40
CA ALA A 75 6.54 -4.25 6.62
C ALA A 75 7.62 -4.32 7.71
N ALA A 76 8.25 -5.48 7.90
CA ALA A 76 9.35 -5.64 8.85
C ALA A 76 10.54 -4.74 8.51
N ALA A 77 10.84 -4.54 7.22
CA ALA A 77 11.90 -3.66 6.75
C ALA A 77 11.55 -2.16 6.82
N ALA A 78 10.28 -1.80 7.01
CA ALA A 78 9.83 -0.41 7.01
C ALA A 78 10.18 0.35 8.31
N GLU A 79 10.56 -0.38 9.36
CA GLU A 79 11.01 0.15 10.66
C GLU A 79 10.07 1.23 11.22
N GLY A 80 8.87 0.80 11.65
CA GLY A 80 7.87 1.65 12.27
C GLY A 80 6.52 0.95 12.47
N PRO A 81 5.57 1.59 13.19
CA PRO A 81 4.23 1.06 13.35
C PRO A 81 3.49 1.12 12.00
N LEU A 82 3.29 -0.04 11.39
CA LEU A 82 2.52 -0.20 10.16
C LEU A 82 1.40 -1.23 10.41
N VAL A 83 0.15 -0.82 10.21
CA VAL A 83 -0.97 -1.76 10.12
C VAL A 83 -1.15 -2.07 8.65
N VAL A 84 -0.91 -3.33 8.28
CA VAL A 84 -1.12 -3.82 6.92
C VAL A 84 -2.50 -4.47 6.87
N VAL A 85 -3.33 -4.02 5.94
CA VAL A 85 -4.57 -4.69 5.58
C VAL A 85 -4.32 -5.39 4.26
N LEU A 86 -4.29 -6.72 4.29
CA LEU A 86 -4.27 -7.55 3.09
C LEU A 86 -5.72 -7.78 2.69
N GLY A 87 -6.10 -7.33 1.51
CA GLY A 87 -7.39 -7.67 0.92
C GLY A 87 -7.12 -8.47 -0.34
N ASP A 88 -7.84 -9.57 -0.52
CA ASP A 88 -7.95 -10.22 -1.82
C ASP A 88 -8.48 -9.19 -2.82
N PHE A 89 -7.62 -8.76 -3.73
CA PHE A 89 -8.08 -8.03 -4.90
C PHE A 89 -8.68 -9.08 -5.82
N GLU A 90 -9.94 -9.46 -5.57
CA GLU A 90 -10.74 -10.19 -6.55
C GLU A 90 -10.73 -9.35 -7.82
N GLY A 91 -9.86 -9.72 -8.76
CA GLY A 91 -9.80 -9.12 -10.07
C GLY A 91 -11.19 -9.22 -10.66
N GLY A 92 -11.84 -8.07 -10.83
CA GLY A 92 -13.18 -7.99 -11.37
C GLY A 92 -13.24 -8.79 -12.67
N GLY A 93 -14.06 -9.84 -12.65
CA GLY A 93 -14.56 -10.45 -13.86
C GLY A 93 -15.30 -9.36 -14.64
N GLU A 94 -14.69 -8.92 -15.72
CA GLU A 94 -15.38 -8.27 -16.82
C GLU A 94 -16.28 -9.32 -17.49
N GLU A 95 -17.59 -9.18 -17.32
CA GLU A 95 -18.61 -9.70 -18.24
C GLU A 95 -19.32 -8.53 -18.94
#